data_AF-A0A7Y4QBR5-F1
#
_entry.id   AF-A0A7Y4QBR5-F1
#
_cell.length_a   1.000
_cell.length_b   1.000
_cell.length_c   1.000
_cell.angle_alpha   90.00
_cell.angle_beta   90.00
_cell.angle_gamma   90.00
#
_symmetry.space_group_name_H-M   'P 1'
#
loop_
_entity.id
_entity.type
_entity.pdbx_description
1 polymer ?
#
loop_
_entity_poly.entity_id
_entity_poly.type
_entity_poly.pdbx_seq_one_letter_code
_entity_poly.pdbx_strand_id
1 'polypeptide(L)'
;METTERNLSRRNFIKISGLTGTALTLGIGFSAIGKDMAIVTATTAEATSIEVNAWISIDTQGKVTIVNHRSEMGQGSFQSVPQMIAEELEVSLDQVNIVFAPGNGRRYGSQVTGGSSTIRGSYQKLLRLGASARHMLIETAAKRWGVAAGDCYAENGEVIHKASGKKLNYGDLVTEAAQLAPPKEVALKNPQDYKIIRKPLPRQDTPVKVNGKAIFGLDFKLPGMLYAVVERSPRFQGKVLKFDDAETRKVPGVKFVLKVNRDEFDNLREGVAVVATNTWAAIQGRKVLKVDWDDSAFPHHNSEELYAKMRELVKGDPISFRTMGNTAKTFAKAERKVEATYETPYESHSCMEPLNCVANVTDDKCEIWGPIQGPDWIQQNICGHLKLPPEKVFVNMTFLGGGFGRKAFTDYPYEAVMISKEIKAPVQVVWTREDDMTIGPFRPGMVYQCKGVVTEGGRIGSFETKISGQNMDLQNPGADKSAYNGSDTEGFLEGYFNSIPHYSFGDMPLDSPVPVMWWRSVYASTNAFAFESFLDELAVKAEKDPLDFRRQHLGERYQLLIDKLEAVSNWKARKKNEGYGVAITECFSSIVGEVVKVSRDA
;
A
#
# COMPACT_ATOMS: atom_id res chain seq x y z
N MET A 1 -33.09 -33.53 16.30
CA MET A 1 -31.94 -33.99 15.48
C MET A 1 -32.24 -33.57 14.06
N GLU A 2 -31.70 -32.43 13.64
CA GLU A 2 -31.69 -32.03 12.24
C GLU A 2 -30.26 -31.56 11.93
N THR A 3 -29.62 -32.31 11.05
CA THR A 3 -28.27 -32.13 10.55
C THR A 3 -28.24 -30.92 9.63
N THR A 4 -27.82 -29.77 10.14
CA THR A 4 -27.44 -28.62 9.32
C THR A 4 -26.13 -28.91 8.60
N GLU A 5 -26.21 -28.87 7.27
CA GLU A 5 -25.24 -29.40 6.32
C GLU A 5 -23.85 -28.74 6.42
N ARG A 6 -22.82 -29.61 6.46
CA ARG A 6 -21.38 -29.31 6.33
C ARG A 6 -20.96 -28.87 4.92
N ASN A 7 -21.84 -28.23 4.13
CA ASN A 7 -21.65 -28.02 2.68
C ASN A 7 -21.05 -26.65 2.28
N LEU A 8 -20.86 -25.70 3.20
CA LEU A 8 -20.44 -24.32 2.88
C LEU A 8 -18.92 -24.15 2.63
N SER A 9 -18.05 -25.03 3.15
CA SER A 9 -16.59 -24.92 2.91
C SER A 9 -16.18 -25.32 1.49
N ARG A 10 -16.87 -26.27 0.86
CA ARG A 10 -16.53 -26.82 -0.47
C ARG A 10 -16.75 -25.82 -1.61
N ARG A 11 -17.81 -24.99 -1.58
CA ARG A 11 -18.21 -24.14 -2.74
C ARG A 11 -17.27 -22.96 -3.01
N ASN A 12 -16.64 -22.38 -1.99
CA ASN A 12 -15.68 -21.29 -2.18
C ASN A 12 -14.26 -21.78 -2.50
N PHE A 13 -13.94 -23.01 -2.12
CA PHE A 13 -12.70 -23.69 -2.48
C PHE A 13 -12.67 -24.10 -3.96
N ILE A 14 -13.82 -24.53 -4.52
CA ILE A 14 -14.01 -24.97 -5.92
C ILE A 14 -13.86 -23.86 -6.97
N LYS A 15 -13.97 -22.56 -6.64
CA LYS A 15 -13.87 -21.51 -7.67
C LYS A 15 -12.46 -21.30 -8.23
N ILE A 16 -11.40 -21.55 -7.45
CA ILE A 16 -10.01 -21.55 -7.94
C ILE A 16 -9.59 -22.97 -8.36
N SER A 17 -9.97 -24.00 -7.60
CA SER A 17 -9.64 -25.39 -7.93
C SER A 17 -10.42 -25.96 -9.13
N GLY A 18 -11.56 -25.38 -9.47
CA GLY A 18 -12.38 -25.72 -10.65
C GLY A 18 -11.85 -25.16 -11.97
N LEU A 19 -10.89 -24.22 -11.93
CA LEU A 19 -10.19 -23.74 -13.14
C LEU A 19 -9.08 -24.70 -13.59
N THR A 20 -8.65 -25.65 -12.76
CA THR A 20 -7.44 -26.46 -12.97
C THR A 20 -7.58 -27.94 -12.63
N GLY A 21 -8.69 -28.40 -12.01
CA GLY A 21 -8.84 -29.82 -11.64
C GLY A 21 -7.83 -30.27 -10.58
N THR A 22 -7.50 -29.39 -9.63
CA THR A 22 -6.34 -29.55 -8.74
C THR A 22 -6.45 -30.66 -7.69
N ALA A 23 -5.30 -31.29 -7.42
CA ALA A 23 -5.18 -32.39 -6.47
C ALA A 23 -4.41 -32.02 -5.18
N LEU A 24 -3.42 -31.10 -5.19
CA LEU A 24 -2.74 -30.59 -3.98
C LEU A 24 -2.93 -29.09 -3.81
N THR A 25 -3.40 -28.68 -2.63
CA THR A 25 -3.61 -27.27 -2.28
C THR A 25 -3.14 -26.99 -0.87
N LEU A 26 -2.25 -26.01 -0.70
CA LEU A 26 -1.78 -25.55 0.61
C LEU A 26 -2.14 -24.09 0.82
N GLY A 27 -2.50 -23.74 2.05
CA GLY A 27 -2.73 -22.36 2.47
C GLY A 27 -2.13 -22.07 3.84
N ILE A 28 -2.06 -20.78 4.16
CA ILE A 28 -1.71 -20.28 5.49
C ILE A 28 -3.03 -19.94 6.20
N GLY A 29 -3.33 -20.63 7.31
CA GLY A 29 -4.48 -20.33 8.15
C GLY A 29 -4.14 -19.28 9.20
N PHE A 30 -4.99 -18.26 9.35
CA PHE A 30 -4.91 -17.27 10.41
C PHE A 30 -6.04 -17.54 11.42
N SER A 31 -5.69 -17.85 12.67
CA SER A 31 -6.70 -17.96 13.74
C SER A 31 -7.31 -16.60 14.03
N ALA A 32 -8.64 -16.55 14.22
CA ALA A 32 -9.40 -15.33 14.55
C ALA A 32 -8.95 -14.66 15.87
N ILE A 33 -8.11 -15.32 16.68
CA ILE A 33 -7.66 -14.86 18.01
C ILE A 33 -6.13 -14.64 18.04
N GLY A 34 -5.46 -14.49 16.89
CA GLY A 34 -4.04 -14.10 16.85
C GLY A 34 -3.06 -15.09 17.48
N LYS A 35 -3.48 -16.32 17.78
CA LYS A 35 -2.61 -17.42 18.25
C LYS A 35 -2.34 -18.40 17.12
N ASP A 36 -1.05 -18.53 16.81
CA ASP A 36 -0.33 -19.43 15.90
C ASP A 36 -0.95 -19.75 14.54
N MET A 37 -0.23 -19.34 13.49
CA MET A 37 -0.54 -19.67 12.10
C MET A 37 -0.12 -21.11 11.81
N ALA A 38 -0.96 -21.83 11.09
CA ALA A 38 -0.66 -23.19 10.63
C ALA A 38 -0.71 -23.25 9.10
N ILE A 39 0.26 -23.96 8.50
CA ILE A 39 0.15 -24.41 7.12
C ILE A 39 -0.78 -25.61 7.12
N VAL A 40 -1.78 -25.60 6.25
CA VAL A 40 -2.85 -26.60 6.25
C VAL A 40 -3.17 -27.01 4.80
N THR A 41 -3.53 -28.28 4.61
CA THR A 41 -4.09 -28.76 3.34
C THR A 41 -5.60 -28.54 3.29
N ALA A 42 -6.19 -28.72 2.11
CA ALA A 42 -7.64 -28.77 1.95
C ALA A 42 -8.30 -29.79 2.88
N THR A 43 -7.74 -31.01 2.94
CA THR A 43 -8.25 -32.11 3.79
C THR A 43 -8.17 -31.76 5.28
N THR A 44 -7.08 -31.15 5.75
CA THR A 44 -6.96 -30.78 7.17
C THR A 44 -7.83 -29.58 7.53
N ALA A 45 -8.02 -28.63 6.61
CA ALA A 45 -8.93 -27.49 6.80
C ALA A 45 -10.38 -27.93 6.97
N GLU A 46 -10.84 -28.90 6.16
CA GLU A 46 -12.18 -29.51 6.28
C GLU A 46 -12.38 -30.23 7.63
N ALA A 47 -11.33 -30.88 8.16
CA ALA A 47 -11.40 -31.57 9.44
C ALA A 47 -11.35 -30.64 10.67
N THR A 48 -10.84 -29.40 10.52
CA THR A 48 -10.54 -28.49 11.65
C THR A 48 -11.37 -27.21 11.67
N SER A 49 -12.35 -27.05 10.77
CA SER A 49 -13.17 -25.83 10.63
C SER A 49 -12.35 -24.53 10.46
N ILE A 50 -11.10 -24.66 9.97
CA ILE A 50 -10.24 -23.53 9.62
C ILE A 50 -10.61 -23.08 8.21
N GLU A 51 -10.96 -21.81 8.03
CA GLU A 51 -11.24 -21.23 6.71
C GLU A 51 -9.91 -20.94 5.99
N VAL A 52 -9.63 -21.66 4.89
CA VAL A 52 -8.33 -21.61 4.20
C VAL A 52 -8.55 -21.43 2.70
N ASN A 53 -7.76 -20.55 2.09
CA ASN A 53 -7.60 -20.51 0.64
C ASN A 53 -6.25 -21.06 0.19
N ALA A 54 -6.22 -21.57 -1.03
CA ALA A 54 -5.00 -21.91 -1.75
C ALA A 54 -4.06 -20.69 -1.82
N TRP A 55 -2.84 -20.85 -1.31
CA TRP A 55 -1.70 -20.00 -1.66
C TRP A 55 -0.82 -20.68 -2.72
N ILE A 56 -0.73 -22.01 -2.64
CA ILE A 56 -0.16 -22.87 -3.67
C ILE A 56 -1.25 -23.84 -4.12
N SER A 57 -1.33 -24.03 -5.43
CA SER A 57 -2.12 -25.10 -6.03
C SER A 57 -1.29 -25.79 -7.10
N ILE A 58 -1.24 -27.12 -7.06
CA ILE A 58 -0.55 -27.93 -8.07
C ILE A 58 -1.56 -28.94 -8.62
N ASP A 59 -1.76 -28.91 -9.93
CA ASP A 59 -2.67 -29.86 -10.60
C ASP A 59 -1.98 -31.18 -10.92
N THR A 60 -2.75 -32.16 -11.40
CA THR A 60 -2.26 -33.49 -11.76
C THR A 60 -1.36 -33.50 -13.00
N GLN A 61 -1.27 -32.38 -13.73
CA GLN A 61 -0.31 -32.18 -14.81
C GLN A 61 1.00 -31.54 -14.31
N GLY A 62 1.08 -31.19 -13.01
CA GLY A 62 2.24 -30.55 -12.40
C GLY A 62 2.29 -29.03 -12.60
N LYS A 63 1.22 -28.41 -13.13
CA LYS A 63 1.16 -26.96 -13.27
C LYS A 63 1.00 -26.30 -11.91
N VAL A 64 1.90 -25.38 -11.58
CA VAL A 64 1.89 -24.68 -10.31
C VAL A 64 1.15 -23.35 -10.46
N THR A 65 0.18 -23.09 -9.58
CA THR A 65 -0.45 -21.78 -9.42
C THR A 65 -0.09 -21.20 -8.06
N ILE A 66 0.42 -19.97 -8.03
CA ILE A 66 0.74 -19.25 -6.80
C ILE A 66 -0.13 -17.99 -6.69
N VAL A 67 -0.72 -17.81 -5.52
CA VAL A 67 -1.59 -16.67 -5.22
C VAL A 67 -0.78 -15.52 -4.63
N ASN A 68 -0.74 -14.40 -5.35
CA ASN A 68 -0.22 -13.14 -4.85
C ASN A 68 -1.30 -12.37 -4.07
N HIS A 69 -1.18 -12.36 -2.76
CA HIS A 69 -2.08 -11.65 -1.85
C HIS A 69 -1.92 -10.12 -1.81
N ARG A 70 -0.94 -9.56 -2.53
CA ARG A 70 -0.62 -8.12 -2.52
C ARG A 70 -0.91 -7.50 -3.89
N SER A 71 -1.28 -6.23 -3.88
CA SER A 71 -1.48 -5.45 -5.11
C SER A 71 -0.16 -5.16 -5.83
N GLU A 72 -0.16 -5.10 -7.16
CA GLU A 72 1.04 -4.78 -7.97
C GLU A 72 0.92 -3.42 -8.64
N MET A 73 1.73 -2.47 -8.18
CA MET A 73 1.72 -1.07 -8.62
C MET A 73 3.10 -0.54 -9.08
N GLY A 74 4.02 -1.45 -9.39
CA GLY A 74 5.39 -1.14 -9.82
C GLY A 74 6.46 -1.66 -8.85
N GLN A 75 6.11 -1.93 -7.59
CA GLN A 75 7.02 -2.35 -6.53
C GLN A 75 7.45 -3.82 -6.58
N GLY A 76 6.87 -4.64 -7.45
CA GLY A 76 7.40 -5.99 -7.73
C GLY A 76 6.81 -7.13 -6.89
N SER A 77 5.72 -6.91 -6.15
CA SER A 77 5.01 -7.94 -5.39
C SER A 77 4.58 -9.15 -6.24
N PHE A 78 4.13 -8.91 -7.48
CA PHE A 78 3.69 -9.96 -8.41
C PHE A 78 4.85 -10.88 -8.82
N GLN A 79 6.09 -10.45 -8.60
CA GLN A 79 7.29 -11.24 -8.81
C GLN A 79 7.80 -11.82 -7.49
N SER A 80 7.99 -10.96 -6.48
CA SER A 80 8.71 -11.33 -5.26
C SER A 80 7.93 -12.32 -4.38
N VAL A 81 6.60 -12.23 -4.33
CA VAL A 81 5.76 -13.18 -3.58
C VAL A 81 5.91 -14.60 -4.15
N PRO A 82 5.66 -14.84 -5.46
CA PRO A 82 5.86 -16.15 -6.04
C PRO A 82 7.32 -16.59 -6.05
N GLN A 83 8.29 -15.68 -6.18
CA GLN A 83 9.71 -16.02 -6.08
C GLN A 83 10.08 -16.71 -4.76
N MET A 84 9.61 -16.20 -3.62
CA MET A 84 9.90 -16.80 -2.32
C MET A 84 9.32 -18.21 -2.20
N ILE A 85 8.09 -18.40 -2.68
CA ILE A 85 7.45 -19.72 -2.65
C ILE A 85 8.16 -20.68 -3.62
N ALA A 86 8.43 -20.24 -4.86
CA ALA A 86 9.04 -21.06 -5.91
C ALA A 86 10.46 -21.51 -5.56
N GLU A 87 11.26 -20.64 -4.92
CA GLU A 87 12.60 -20.96 -4.44
C GLU A 87 12.61 -22.20 -3.54
N GLU A 88 11.68 -22.26 -2.59
CA GLU A 88 11.58 -23.37 -1.66
C GLU A 88 10.77 -24.54 -2.25
N LEU A 89 9.87 -24.29 -3.18
CA LEU A 89 9.13 -25.34 -3.89
C LEU A 89 9.99 -26.06 -4.95
N GLU A 90 11.20 -25.58 -5.24
CA GLU A 90 12.10 -26.11 -6.29
C GLU A 90 11.43 -26.15 -7.67
N VAL A 91 10.77 -25.04 -8.04
CA VAL A 91 10.19 -24.83 -9.38
C VAL A 91 10.69 -23.51 -9.95
N SER A 92 10.87 -23.44 -11.27
CA SER A 92 11.21 -22.19 -11.94
C SER A 92 9.96 -21.32 -12.13
N LEU A 93 10.14 -20.00 -12.27
CA LEU A 93 9.01 -19.07 -12.37
C LEU A 93 8.20 -19.21 -13.66
N ASP A 94 8.80 -19.73 -14.74
CA ASP A 94 8.10 -20.04 -15.99
C ASP A 94 7.13 -21.22 -15.85
N GLN A 95 7.30 -22.06 -14.83
CA GLN A 95 6.35 -23.12 -14.47
C GLN A 95 5.18 -22.61 -13.61
N VAL A 96 5.23 -21.34 -13.16
CA VAL A 96 4.27 -20.77 -12.22
C VAL A 96 3.26 -19.87 -12.93
N ASN A 97 1.99 -20.22 -12.79
CA ASN A 97 0.86 -19.33 -13.04
C ASN A 97 0.60 -18.45 -11.81
N ILE A 98 0.71 -17.14 -11.94
CA ILE A 98 0.52 -16.21 -10.82
C ILE A 98 -0.87 -15.59 -10.92
N VAL A 99 -1.64 -15.63 -9.84
CA VAL A 99 -2.97 -15.01 -9.77
C VAL A 99 -3.08 -14.11 -8.56
N PHE A 100 -3.85 -13.03 -8.64
CA PHE A 100 -4.15 -12.22 -7.46
C PHE A 100 -5.10 -12.95 -6.51
N ALA A 101 -4.89 -12.77 -5.20
CA ALA A 101 -5.87 -13.18 -4.21
C ALA A 101 -7.13 -12.30 -4.30
N PRO A 102 -8.32 -12.86 -4.10
CA PRO A 102 -9.47 -12.05 -3.74
C PRO A 102 -9.24 -11.40 -2.36
N GLY A 103 -9.92 -10.28 -2.10
CA GLY A 103 -9.97 -9.65 -0.78
C GLY A 103 -10.66 -10.55 0.23
N ASN A 104 -9.90 -11.01 1.21
CA ASN A 104 -10.35 -11.78 2.36
C ASN A 104 -9.28 -11.76 3.47
N GLY A 105 -9.44 -10.83 4.41
CA GLY A 105 -8.48 -10.67 5.52
C GLY A 105 -8.38 -11.89 6.46
N ARG A 106 -9.43 -12.73 6.53
CA ARG A 106 -9.41 -13.96 7.33
C ARG A 106 -8.55 -15.04 6.67
N ARG A 107 -8.59 -15.15 5.35
CA ARG A 107 -7.89 -16.21 4.60
C ARG A 107 -6.46 -15.85 4.19
N TYR A 108 -6.18 -14.58 3.96
CA TYR A 108 -4.87 -14.12 3.48
C TYR A 108 -4.12 -13.23 4.49
N GLY A 109 -4.72 -12.95 5.65
CA GLY A 109 -4.21 -11.95 6.58
C GLY A 109 -4.36 -10.55 6.00
N SER A 110 -3.57 -9.60 6.51
CA SER A 110 -3.49 -8.25 5.92
C SER A 110 -3.09 -8.32 4.45
N GLN A 111 -3.89 -7.73 3.57
CA GLN A 111 -3.62 -7.66 2.12
C GLN A 111 -3.23 -6.27 1.64
N VAL A 112 -3.35 -5.24 2.47
CA VAL A 112 -2.91 -3.89 2.11
C VAL A 112 -1.42 -3.85 1.73
N THR A 113 -1.09 -3.33 0.54
CA THR A 113 0.30 -3.06 0.19
C THR A 113 0.72 -1.69 0.73
N GLY A 114 1.67 -1.65 1.66
CA GLY A 114 2.18 -0.39 2.24
C GLY A 114 3.32 -0.65 3.24
N GLY A 115 4.10 0.38 3.58
CA GLY A 115 5.14 0.31 4.61
C GLY A 115 6.24 -0.75 4.39
N SER A 116 6.49 -1.13 3.14
CA SER A 116 7.39 -2.25 2.78
C SER A 116 7.02 -3.60 3.42
N SER A 117 5.77 -3.74 3.89
CA SER A 117 5.31 -4.88 4.70
C SER A 117 5.18 -6.20 3.92
N THR A 118 5.02 -6.14 2.59
CA THR A 118 4.90 -7.33 1.73
C THR A 118 6.03 -8.33 1.99
N ILE A 119 7.27 -7.86 1.91
CA ILE A 119 8.45 -8.72 2.12
C ILE A 119 8.76 -8.82 3.60
N ARG A 120 8.93 -7.68 4.29
CA ARG A 120 9.35 -7.65 5.71
C ARG A 120 8.43 -8.48 6.62
N GLY A 121 7.12 -8.46 6.37
CA GLY A 121 6.13 -9.16 7.18
C GLY A 121 5.85 -10.60 6.76
N SER A 122 6.21 -11.00 5.53
CA SER A 122 5.79 -12.29 4.96
C SER A 122 6.93 -13.22 4.54
N TYR A 123 8.18 -12.73 4.46
CA TYR A 123 9.33 -13.46 3.90
C TYR A 123 9.45 -14.91 4.43
N GLN A 124 9.60 -15.06 5.74
CA GLN A 124 9.75 -16.37 6.37
C GLN A 124 8.51 -17.27 6.18
N LYS A 125 7.32 -16.68 6.15
CA LYS A 125 6.06 -17.42 6.01
C LYS A 125 5.93 -18.01 4.60
N LEU A 126 6.31 -17.23 3.59
CA LEU A 126 6.25 -17.64 2.19
C LEU A 126 7.31 -18.68 1.85
N LEU A 127 8.51 -18.57 2.42
CA LEU A 127 9.54 -19.62 2.31
C LEU A 127 9.05 -20.94 2.90
N ARG A 128 8.54 -20.91 4.15
CA ARG A 128 8.01 -22.11 4.82
C ARG A 128 6.88 -22.75 4.04
N LEU A 129 5.99 -21.94 3.46
CA LEU A 129 4.90 -22.45 2.63
C LEU A 129 5.42 -23.28 1.42
N GLY A 130 6.42 -22.76 0.68
CA GLY A 130 7.05 -23.51 -0.41
C GLY A 130 7.77 -24.77 0.08
N ALA A 131 8.51 -24.65 1.19
CA ALA A 131 9.28 -25.76 1.75
C ALA A 131 8.38 -26.89 2.28
N SER A 132 7.24 -26.56 2.89
CA SER A 132 6.26 -27.53 3.36
C SER A 132 5.62 -28.31 2.21
N ALA A 133 5.27 -27.62 1.11
CA ALA A 133 4.77 -28.28 -0.09
C ALA A 133 5.81 -29.21 -0.70
N ARG A 134 7.07 -28.76 -0.84
CA ARG A 134 8.21 -29.59 -1.28
C ARG A 134 8.38 -30.83 -0.39
N HIS A 135 8.33 -30.66 0.93
CA HIS A 135 8.48 -31.76 1.88
C HIS A 135 7.38 -32.82 1.68
N MET A 136 6.12 -32.42 1.56
CA MET A 136 5.01 -33.35 1.34
C MET A 136 5.16 -34.13 0.02
N LEU A 137 5.65 -33.50 -1.04
CA LEU A 137 5.93 -34.14 -2.32
C LEU A 137 7.08 -35.15 -2.20
N ILE A 138 8.18 -34.78 -1.52
CA ILE A 138 9.32 -35.67 -1.27
C ILE A 138 8.90 -36.89 -0.45
N GLU A 139 8.14 -36.69 0.64
CA GLU A 139 7.61 -37.77 1.47
C GLU A 139 6.74 -38.74 0.67
N THR A 140 5.92 -38.21 -0.24
CA THR A 140 5.04 -39.03 -1.09
C THR A 140 5.85 -39.87 -2.08
N ALA A 141 6.84 -39.28 -2.76
CA ALA A 141 7.71 -40.00 -3.68
C ALA A 141 8.54 -41.08 -2.96
N ALA A 142 9.13 -40.74 -1.81
CA ALA A 142 9.92 -41.66 -1.01
C ALA A 142 9.11 -42.89 -0.58
N LYS A 143 7.85 -42.68 -0.15
CA LYS A 143 6.91 -43.77 0.16
C LYS A 143 6.63 -44.64 -1.05
N ARG A 144 6.39 -44.07 -2.23
CA ARG A 144 6.18 -44.84 -3.47
C ARG A 144 7.37 -45.70 -3.86
N TRP A 145 8.58 -45.21 -3.61
CA TRP A 145 9.81 -45.94 -3.92
C TRP A 145 10.27 -46.89 -2.81
N GLY A 146 9.68 -46.82 -1.62
CA GLY A 146 10.12 -47.60 -0.46
C GLY A 146 11.50 -47.20 0.06
N VAL A 147 11.86 -45.92 -0.03
CA VAL A 147 13.17 -45.35 0.38
C VAL A 147 12.98 -44.29 1.46
N ALA A 148 14.06 -43.85 2.12
CA ALA A 148 13.97 -42.75 3.07
C ALA A 148 13.79 -41.40 2.35
N ALA A 149 13.01 -40.48 2.93
CA ALA A 149 12.81 -39.15 2.37
C ALA A 149 14.14 -38.37 2.21
N GLY A 150 15.10 -38.59 3.13
CA GLY A 150 16.43 -38.02 3.05
C GLY A 150 17.27 -38.50 1.85
N ASP A 151 16.88 -39.61 1.23
CA ASP A 151 17.52 -40.14 0.00
C ASP A 151 16.91 -39.52 -1.26
N CYS A 152 15.92 -38.65 -1.12
CA CYS A 152 15.26 -37.93 -2.21
C CYS A 152 15.56 -36.43 -2.12
N TYR A 153 15.45 -35.74 -3.25
CA TYR A 153 15.46 -34.27 -3.31
C TYR A 153 14.49 -33.80 -4.38
N ALA A 154 14.10 -32.53 -4.32
CA ALA A 154 13.28 -31.93 -5.36
C ALA A 154 14.10 -30.97 -6.21
N GLU A 155 13.81 -30.93 -7.50
CA GLU A 155 14.40 -29.99 -8.45
C GLU A 155 13.49 -29.85 -9.67
N ASN A 156 13.30 -28.62 -10.16
CA ASN A 156 12.55 -28.30 -11.39
C ASN A 156 11.12 -28.89 -11.46
N GLY A 157 10.42 -29.00 -10.34
CA GLY A 157 9.08 -29.59 -10.28
C GLY A 157 9.04 -31.11 -10.31
N GLU A 158 10.18 -31.76 -10.06
CA GLU A 158 10.33 -33.20 -9.95
C GLU A 158 10.86 -33.57 -8.57
N VAL A 159 10.49 -34.75 -8.06
CA VAL A 159 11.22 -35.41 -6.96
C VAL A 159 12.14 -36.46 -7.57
N ILE A 160 13.38 -36.52 -7.09
CA ILE A 160 14.46 -37.35 -7.63
C ILE A 160 15.07 -38.20 -6.49
N HIS A 161 15.17 -39.51 -6.70
CA HIS A 161 15.88 -40.42 -5.78
C HIS A 161 17.39 -40.38 -6.06
N LYS A 162 18.21 -40.00 -5.08
CA LYS A 162 19.66 -39.75 -5.22
C LYS A 162 20.41 -40.94 -5.79
N ALA A 163 20.20 -42.14 -5.25
CA ALA A 163 20.99 -43.31 -5.61
C ALA A 163 20.63 -43.88 -6.99
N SER A 164 19.34 -43.88 -7.34
CA SER A 164 18.87 -44.53 -8.58
C SER A 164 18.64 -43.57 -9.74
N GLY A 165 18.55 -42.26 -9.50
CA GLY A 165 18.16 -41.27 -10.51
C GLY A 165 16.68 -41.33 -10.94
N LYS A 166 15.86 -42.21 -10.35
CA LYS A 166 14.41 -42.25 -10.60
C LYS A 166 13.77 -40.88 -10.30
N LYS A 167 12.80 -40.51 -11.12
CA LYS A 167 12.08 -39.24 -11.04
C LYS A 167 10.58 -39.44 -11.03
N LEU A 168 9.87 -38.57 -10.31
CA LEU A 168 8.42 -38.42 -10.36
C LEU A 168 8.09 -36.94 -10.50
N ASN A 169 7.21 -36.58 -11.43
CA ASN A 169 6.76 -35.19 -11.56
C ASN A 169 5.85 -34.85 -10.38
N TYR A 170 5.78 -33.58 -10.00
CA TYR A 170 4.84 -33.16 -8.94
C TYR A 170 3.41 -33.57 -9.25
N GLY A 171 2.97 -33.44 -10.51
CA GLY A 171 1.63 -33.87 -10.96
C GLY A 171 1.30 -35.33 -10.66
N ASP A 172 2.30 -36.21 -10.66
CA ASP A 172 2.12 -37.63 -10.33
C ASP A 172 1.87 -37.82 -8.83
N LEU A 173 2.34 -36.90 -7.98
CA LEU A 173 2.40 -37.04 -6.52
C LEU A 173 1.27 -36.30 -5.79
N VAL A 174 0.72 -35.24 -6.40
CA VAL A 174 -0.18 -34.29 -5.73
C VAL A 174 -1.40 -34.90 -5.06
N THR A 175 -2.03 -35.92 -5.66
CA THR A 175 -3.24 -36.56 -5.11
C THR A 175 -2.97 -37.23 -3.76
N GLU A 176 -1.85 -37.94 -3.64
CA GLU A 176 -1.44 -38.59 -2.39
C GLU A 176 -0.86 -37.57 -1.41
N ALA A 177 -0.04 -36.65 -1.89
CA ALA A 177 0.55 -35.59 -1.07
C ALA A 177 -0.52 -34.76 -0.37
N ALA A 178 -1.67 -34.52 -1.00
CA ALA A 178 -2.76 -33.73 -0.43
C ALA A 178 -3.42 -34.36 0.80
N GLN A 179 -3.25 -35.67 0.99
CA GLN A 179 -3.74 -36.39 2.15
C GLN A 179 -2.77 -36.32 3.34
N LEU A 180 -1.55 -35.82 3.14
CA LEU A 180 -0.59 -35.63 4.23
C LEU A 180 -0.93 -34.38 5.04
N ALA A 181 -0.71 -34.46 6.34
CA ALA A 181 -0.66 -33.25 7.17
C ALA A 181 0.62 -32.47 6.84
N PRO A 182 0.56 -31.13 6.66
CA PRO A 182 1.77 -30.34 6.46
C PRO A 182 2.70 -30.45 7.67
N PRO A 183 4.03 -30.41 7.45
CA PRO A 183 4.97 -30.48 8.54
C PRO A 183 4.85 -29.26 9.45
N LYS A 184 4.90 -29.46 10.77
CA LYS A 184 4.90 -28.35 11.75
C LYS A 184 6.17 -27.50 11.63
N GLU A 185 7.30 -28.16 11.41
CA GLU A 185 8.61 -27.54 11.21
C GLU A 185 9.20 -28.05 9.89
N VAL A 186 9.81 -27.16 9.13
CA VAL A 186 10.45 -27.50 7.86
C VAL A 186 11.75 -26.72 7.71
N ALA A 187 12.80 -27.41 7.30
CA ALA A 187 14.08 -26.78 7.01
C ALA A 187 13.96 -25.91 5.74
N LEU A 188 14.41 -24.66 5.85
CA LEU A 188 14.54 -23.74 4.74
C LEU A 188 15.91 -23.89 4.09
N LYS A 189 16.02 -23.55 2.81
CA LYS A 189 17.30 -23.49 2.10
C LYS A 189 18.19 -22.40 2.72
N ASN A 190 19.50 -22.63 2.71
CA ASN A 190 20.43 -21.56 3.08
C ASN A 190 20.39 -20.48 1.99
N PRO A 191 20.51 -19.19 2.35
CA PRO A 191 20.51 -18.12 1.34
C PRO A 191 21.62 -18.20 0.29
N GLN A 192 22.68 -18.95 0.54
CA GLN A 192 23.75 -19.21 -0.44
C GLN A 192 23.31 -20.21 -1.52
N ASP A 193 22.34 -21.08 -1.20
CA ASP A 193 21.79 -22.11 -2.09
C ASP A 193 20.60 -21.59 -2.92
N TYR A 194 20.26 -20.31 -2.78
CA TYR A 194 19.14 -19.71 -3.52
C TYR A 194 19.43 -19.64 -5.02
N LYS A 195 18.52 -20.20 -5.82
CA LYS A 195 18.59 -20.26 -7.28
C LYS A 195 17.82 -19.10 -7.94
N ILE A 196 16.80 -18.57 -7.27
CA ILE A 196 15.82 -17.59 -7.77
C ILE A 196 15.87 -16.29 -6.95
N ILE A 197 15.85 -16.37 -5.61
CA ILE A 197 15.92 -15.20 -4.73
C ILE A 197 17.33 -14.58 -4.85
N ARG A 198 17.40 -13.25 -4.78
CA ARG A 198 18.64 -12.45 -4.95
C ARG A 198 19.26 -12.52 -6.35
N LYS A 199 18.50 -13.00 -7.34
CA LYS A 199 18.89 -12.96 -8.75
C LYS A 199 18.09 -11.90 -9.51
N PRO A 200 18.69 -11.20 -10.49
CA PRO A 200 18.02 -10.16 -11.29
C PRO A 200 17.15 -10.80 -12.38
N LEU A 201 16.11 -11.52 -11.99
CA LEU A 201 15.24 -12.22 -12.94
C LEU A 201 14.26 -11.28 -13.63
N PRO A 202 13.95 -11.51 -14.93
CA PRO A 202 12.84 -10.83 -15.60
C PRO A 202 11.53 -11.01 -14.84
N ARG A 203 10.71 -9.96 -14.78
CA ARG A 203 9.42 -10.02 -14.09
C ARG A 203 8.37 -10.72 -14.94
N GLN A 204 7.61 -11.62 -14.32
CA GLN A 204 6.53 -12.38 -14.97
C GLN A 204 5.39 -11.49 -15.51
N ASP A 205 5.18 -10.32 -14.92
CA ASP A 205 4.18 -9.36 -15.35
C ASP A 205 4.66 -8.41 -16.48
N THR A 206 5.95 -8.39 -16.82
CA THR A 206 6.47 -7.51 -17.89
C THR A 206 5.86 -7.81 -19.26
N PRO A 207 5.84 -9.07 -19.76
CA PRO A 207 5.37 -9.35 -21.13
C PRO A 207 3.93 -8.86 -21.38
N VAL A 208 3.02 -9.04 -20.41
CA VAL A 208 1.62 -8.61 -20.53
C VAL A 208 1.47 -7.09 -20.41
N LYS A 209 2.35 -6.41 -19.66
CA LYS A 209 2.33 -4.94 -19.52
C LYS A 209 2.84 -4.23 -20.77
N VAL A 210 3.86 -4.78 -21.44
CA VAL A 210 4.46 -4.13 -22.62
C VAL A 210 3.72 -4.41 -23.93
N ASN A 211 2.81 -5.38 -23.96
CA ASN A 211 2.02 -5.72 -25.17
C ASN A 211 0.52 -5.40 -25.05
N GLY A 212 0.11 -4.66 -24.00
CA GLY A 212 -1.27 -4.22 -23.80
C GLY A 212 -2.25 -5.32 -23.37
N LYS A 213 -1.78 -6.52 -22.99
CA LYS A 213 -2.66 -7.62 -22.50
C LYS A 213 -2.96 -7.55 -21.00
N ALA A 214 -2.16 -6.81 -20.24
CA ALA A 214 -2.41 -6.63 -18.82
C ALA A 214 -3.75 -5.92 -18.59
N ILE A 215 -4.60 -6.49 -17.73
CA ILE A 215 -5.89 -5.90 -17.38
C ILE A 215 -5.71 -4.96 -16.19
N PHE A 216 -5.84 -3.66 -16.43
CA PHE A 216 -5.98 -2.63 -15.42
C PHE A 216 -7.47 -2.41 -15.08
N GLY A 217 -7.76 -1.51 -14.13
CA GLY A 217 -9.12 -1.28 -13.66
C GLY A 217 -10.06 -0.81 -14.78
N LEU A 218 -9.58 0.13 -15.60
CA LEU A 218 -10.34 0.69 -16.73
C LEU A 218 -10.63 -0.34 -17.84
N ASP A 219 -9.77 -1.34 -17.99
CA ASP A 219 -9.88 -2.38 -19.00
C ASP A 219 -10.94 -3.43 -18.65
N PHE A 220 -11.27 -3.58 -17.36
CA PHE A 220 -12.20 -4.60 -16.91
C PHE A 220 -13.62 -4.34 -17.46
N LYS A 221 -14.26 -5.38 -17.98
CA LYS A 221 -15.61 -5.33 -18.56
C LYS A 221 -16.48 -6.47 -18.03
N LEU A 222 -17.76 -6.17 -17.83
CA LEU A 222 -18.81 -7.16 -17.61
C LEU A 222 -19.91 -7.02 -18.68
N PRO A 223 -20.61 -8.12 -19.01
CA PRO A 223 -21.81 -8.03 -19.84
C PRO A 223 -22.84 -7.06 -19.23
N GLY A 224 -23.40 -6.17 -20.06
CA GLY A 224 -24.41 -5.20 -19.63
C GLY A 224 -23.88 -4.06 -18.75
N MET A 225 -22.56 -3.94 -18.57
CA MET A 225 -21.96 -2.91 -17.72
C MET A 225 -22.21 -1.49 -18.24
N LEU A 226 -22.60 -0.59 -17.33
CA LEU A 226 -22.72 0.84 -17.56
C LEU A 226 -21.49 1.59 -17.03
N TYR A 227 -21.41 2.89 -17.33
CA TYR A 227 -20.30 3.76 -16.96
C TYR A 227 -20.83 4.99 -16.26
N ALA A 228 -20.22 5.35 -15.13
CA ALA A 228 -20.62 6.48 -14.33
C ALA A 228 -19.47 7.47 -14.16
N VAL A 229 -19.81 8.75 -14.25
CA VAL A 229 -19.00 9.86 -13.72
C VAL A 229 -19.87 10.62 -12.71
N VAL A 230 -19.24 11.26 -11.74
CA VAL A 230 -19.96 11.99 -10.68
C VAL A 230 -19.68 13.47 -10.82
N GLU A 231 -20.73 14.28 -10.80
CA GLU A 231 -20.63 15.72 -10.60
C GLU A 231 -20.49 15.98 -9.09
N ARG A 232 -19.46 16.74 -8.74
CA ARG A 232 -19.01 16.91 -7.36
C ARG A 232 -19.04 18.37 -6.99
N SER A 233 -19.26 18.63 -5.71
CA SER A 233 -19.19 19.99 -5.20
C SER A 233 -17.80 20.57 -5.44
N PRO A 234 -17.68 21.82 -5.94
CA PRO A 234 -16.41 22.53 -6.00
C PRO A 234 -15.88 22.90 -4.59
N ARG A 235 -16.67 22.64 -3.54
CA ARG A 235 -16.32 22.81 -2.13
C ARG A 235 -16.40 21.46 -1.42
N PHE A 236 -15.33 21.04 -0.74
CA PHE A 236 -15.20 19.68 -0.18
C PHE A 236 -16.38 19.20 0.69
N GLN A 237 -17.05 20.09 1.43
CA GLN A 237 -18.19 19.72 2.28
C GLN A 237 -19.55 20.18 1.75
N GLY A 238 -19.60 20.66 0.51
CA GLY A 238 -20.85 21.11 -0.12
C GLY A 238 -21.84 19.97 -0.29
N LYS A 239 -23.13 20.30 -0.12
CA LYS A 239 -24.25 19.36 -0.24
C LYS A 239 -25.07 19.66 -1.47
N VAL A 240 -25.71 18.65 -2.05
CA VAL A 240 -26.66 18.83 -3.15
C VAL A 240 -27.95 19.38 -2.57
N LEU A 241 -28.24 20.66 -2.85
CA LEU A 241 -29.51 21.29 -2.52
C LEU A 241 -30.61 20.79 -3.47
N LYS A 242 -30.35 20.91 -4.78
CA LYS A 242 -31.18 20.37 -5.85
C LYS A 242 -30.34 20.22 -7.12
N PHE A 243 -30.84 19.45 -8.09
CA PHE A 243 -30.25 19.35 -9.42
C PHE A 243 -31.34 19.30 -10.49
N ASP A 244 -31.02 19.79 -11.69
CA ASP A 244 -31.85 19.70 -12.90
C ASP A 244 -31.11 18.84 -13.94
N ASP A 245 -31.71 17.69 -14.25
CA ASP A 245 -31.16 16.69 -15.16
C ASP A 245 -31.87 16.63 -16.52
N ALA A 246 -32.76 17.59 -16.82
CA ALA A 246 -33.59 17.56 -18.02
C ALA A 246 -32.75 17.52 -19.32
N GLU A 247 -31.70 18.34 -19.40
CA GLU A 247 -30.78 18.34 -20.55
C GLU A 247 -29.84 17.13 -20.52
N THR A 248 -29.39 16.70 -19.34
CA THR A 248 -28.54 15.51 -19.17
C THR A 248 -29.23 14.26 -19.70
N ARG A 249 -30.53 14.08 -19.43
CA ARG A 249 -31.32 12.94 -19.91
C ARG A 249 -31.52 12.91 -21.43
N LYS A 250 -31.37 14.04 -22.11
CA LYS A 250 -31.45 14.12 -23.58
C LYS A 250 -30.15 13.65 -24.26
N VAL A 251 -29.03 13.58 -23.55
CA VAL A 251 -27.76 13.12 -24.11
C VAL A 251 -27.85 11.63 -24.47
N PRO A 252 -27.64 11.24 -25.75
CA PRO A 252 -27.74 9.85 -26.16
C PRO A 252 -26.80 8.94 -25.36
N GLY A 253 -27.37 7.88 -24.79
CA GLY A 253 -26.65 6.89 -23.99
C GLY A 253 -26.75 7.10 -22.48
N VAL A 254 -27.17 8.29 -21.99
CA VAL A 254 -27.49 8.49 -20.57
C VAL A 254 -28.69 7.63 -20.19
N LYS A 255 -28.58 6.93 -19.05
CA LYS A 255 -29.60 6.01 -18.53
C LYS A 255 -30.13 6.43 -17.17
N PHE A 256 -29.24 6.89 -16.29
CA PHE A 256 -29.60 7.31 -14.95
C PHE A 256 -28.89 8.61 -14.59
N VAL A 257 -29.59 9.44 -13.80
CA VAL A 257 -29.03 10.58 -13.09
C VAL A 257 -29.58 10.50 -11.67
N LEU A 258 -28.70 10.38 -10.68
CA LEU A 258 -29.08 10.11 -9.30
C LEU A 258 -28.10 10.73 -8.31
N LYS A 259 -28.61 11.13 -7.15
CA LYS A 259 -27.77 11.57 -6.03
C LYS A 259 -27.01 10.38 -5.46
N VAL A 260 -25.72 10.55 -5.19
CA VAL A 260 -24.82 9.53 -4.65
C VAL A 260 -24.03 10.10 -3.49
N ASN A 261 -23.55 9.22 -2.60
CA ASN A 261 -22.60 9.58 -1.56
C ASN A 261 -21.26 8.85 -1.79
N ARG A 262 -20.18 9.52 -1.39
CA ARG A 262 -18.83 8.98 -1.25
C ARG A 262 -18.45 8.99 0.23
N ASP A 263 -18.02 7.86 0.76
CA ASP A 263 -17.53 7.72 2.14
C ASP A 263 -16.07 8.19 2.23
N GLU A 264 -15.85 9.37 2.82
CA GLU A 264 -14.53 9.94 3.07
C GLU A 264 -14.33 10.13 4.58
N PHE A 265 -13.63 9.21 5.24
CA PHE A 265 -13.36 9.28 6.69
C PHE A 265 -14.65 9.39 7.53
N ASP A 266 -15.66 8.56 7.22
CA ASP A 266 -17.01 8.62 7.79
C ASP A 266 -17.79 9.92 7.48
N ASN A 267 -17.24 10.82 6.65
CA ASN A 267 -17.96 11.95 6.08
C ASN A 267 -18.56 11.55 4.74
N LEU A 268 -19.89 11.48 4.67
CA LEU A 268 -20.58 11.25 3.40
C LEU A 268 -20.56 12.52 2.55
N ARG A 269 -19.75 12.53 1.50
CA ARG A 269 -19.68 13.60 0.50
C ARG A 269 -20.73 13.36 -0.57
N GLU A 270 -21.59 14.34 -0.80
CA GLU A 270 -22.67 14.22 -1.76
C GLU A 270 -22.19 14.55 -3.19
N GLY A 271 -22.80 13.87 -4.16
CA GLY A 271 -22.58 14.09 -5.58
C GLY A 271 -23.81 13.73 -6.40
N VAL A 272 -23.76 14.01 -7.70
CA VAL A 272 -24.79 13.54 -8.65
C VAL A 272 -24.12 12.68 -9.72
N ALA A 273 -24.42 11.39 -9.72
CA ALA A 273 -23.90 10.44 -10.69
C ALA A 273 -24.67 10.53 -12.00
N VAL A 274 -23.94 10.62 -13.12
CA VAL A 274 -24.48 10.44 -14.47
C VAL A 274 -24.01 9.09 -14.99
N VAL A 275 -24.96 8.18 -15.20
CA VAL A 275 -24.70 6.79 -15.61
C VAL A 275 -25.17 6.59 -17.05
N ALA A 276 -24.29 6.08 -17.90
CA ALA A 276 -24.53 5.94 -19.34
C ALA A 276 -23.96 4.63 -19.91
N THR A 277 -24.25 4.37 -21.18
CA THR A 277 -23.79 3.17 -21.91
C THR A 277 -22.30 3.17 -22.25
N ASN A 278 -21.64 4.33 -22.15
CA ASN A 278 -20.19 4.47 -22.33
C ASN A 278 -19.69 5.73 -21.57
N THR A 279 -18.39 5.79 -21.31
CA THR A 279 -17.78 6.89 -20.55
C THR A 279 -17.96 8.25 -21.22
N TRP A 280 -17.93 8.31 -22.55
CA TRP A 280 -18.13 9.58 -23.27
C TRP A 280 -19.51 10.17 -23.02
N ALA A 281 -20.57 9.37 -23.18
CA ALA A 281 -21.95 9.80 -22.91
C ALA A 281 -22.14 10.22 -21.45
N ALA A 282 -21.53 9.52 -20.50
CA ALA A 282 -21.57 9.89 -19.08
C ALA A 282 -20.92 11.28 -18.86
N ILE A 283 -19.73 11.52 -19.44
CA ILE A 283 -19.03 12.80 -19.36
C ILE A 283 -19.84 13.93 -20.02
N GLN A 284 -20.41 13.70 -21.20
CA GLN A 284 -21.21 14.71 -21.90
C GLN A 284 -22.50 15.02 -21.12
N GLY A 285 -23.15 14.01 -20.55
CA GLY A 285 -24.30 14.20 -19.68
C GLY A 285 -23.97 15.00 -18.43
N ARG A 286 -22.81 14.74 -17.81
CA ARG A 286 -22.31 15.51 -16.67
C ARG A 286 -22.07 16.98 -17.02
N LYS A 287 -21.48 17.28 -18.17
CA LYS A 287 -21.18 18.66 -18.61
C LYS A 287 -22.40 19.57 -18.71
N VAL A 288 -23.58 19.02 -19.00
CA VAL A 288 -24.83 19.79 -19.12
C VAL A 288 -25.71 19.71 -17.87
N LEU A 289 -25.30 18.91 -16.88
CA LEU A 289 -26.00 18.77 -15.61
C LEU A 289 -25.89 20.07 -14.83
N LYS A 290 -27.01 20.51 -14.24
CA LYS A 290 -27.03 21.67 -13.35
C LYS A 290 -27.24 21.20 -11.93
N VAL A 291 -26.31 21.52 -11.04
CA VAL A 291 -26.40 21.19 -9.61
C VAL A 291 -26.28 22.47 -8.81
N ASP A 292 -27.26 22.71 -7.94
CA ASP A 292 -27.20 23.76 -6.94
C ASP A 292 -26.64 23.16 -5.65
N TRP A 293 -25.52 23.72 -5.20
CA TRP A 293 -24.81 23.27 -4.01
C TRP A 293 -25.13 24.19 -2.82
N ASP A 294 -25.32 23.59 -1.65
CA ASP A 294 -25.28 24.27 -0.36
C ASP A 294 -23.88 24.14 0.25
N ASP A 295 -23.15 25.24 0.28
CA ASP A 295 -21.82 25.37 0.86
C ASP A 295 -21.78 26.36 2.04
N SER A 296 -22.93 26.66 2.64
CA SER A 296 -23.08 27.69 3.68
C SER A 296 -22.64 27.25 5.08
N ALA A 297 -22.50 25.94 5.30
CA ALA A 297 -22.27 25.35 6.63
C ALA A 297 -20.81 25.34 7.10
N PHE A 298 -19.86 25.83 6.29
CA PHE A 298 -18.43 25.77 6.60
C PHE A 298 -17.67 26.96 6.00
N PRO A 299 -16.56 27.38 6.63
CA PRO A 299 -15.72 28.46 6.10
C PRO A 299 -15.12 28.10 4.75
N HIS A 300 -15.07 29.09 3.86
CA HIS A 300 -14.37 28.95 2.59
C HIS A 300 -12.91 29.31 2.82
N HIS A 301 -12.02 28.39 2.46
CA HIS A 301 -10.58 28.59 2.59
C HIS A 301 -9.93 28.60 1.22
N ASN A 302 -8.85 29.36 1.09
CA ASN A 302 -7.85 29.18 0.05
C ASN A 302 -6.51 28.73 0.65
N SER A 303 -5.61 28.24 -0.20
CA SER A 303 -4.32 27.73 0.25
C SER A 303 -3.51 28.77 1.02
N GLU A 304 -3.47 30.03 0.55
CA GLU A 304 -2.68 31.08 1.22
C GLU A 304 -3.19 31.40 2.63
N GLU A 305 -4.51 31.42 2.84
CA GLU A 305 -5.10 31.59 4.17
C GLU A 305 -4.73 30.45 5.11
N LEU A 306 -4.71 29.20 4.62
CA LEU A 306 -4.29 28.04 5.40
C LEU A 306 -2.79 28.14 5.75
N TYR A 307 -1.93 28.50 4.81
CA TYR A 307 -0.50 28.71 5.08
C TYR A 307 -0.24 29.88 6.02
N ALA A 308 -0.92 31.02 5.85
CA ALA A 308 -0.84 32.13 6.78
C ALA A 308 -1.26 31.72 8.21
N LYS A 309 -2.33 30.95 8.35
CA LYS A 309 -2.77 30.39 9.64
C LYS A 309 -1.69 29.46 10.22
N MET A 310 -1.13 28.54 9.44
CA MET A 310 -0.05 27.66 9.90
C MET A 310 1.20 28.42 10.33
N ARG A 311 1.63 29.45 9.59
CA ARG A 311 2.74 30.34 9.95
C ARG A 311 2.49 31.09 11.25
N GLU A 312 1.25 31.47 11.52
CA GLU A 312 0.89 32.10 12.79
C GLU A 312 0.88 31.07 13.94
N LEU A 313 0.30 29.89 13.71
CA LEU A 313 0.26 28.82 14.70
C LEU A 313 1.65 28.46 15.21
N VAL A 314 2.65 28.26 14.34
CA VAL A 314 4.02 27.89 14.76
C VAL A 314 4.73 28.93 15.64
N LYS A 315 4.18 30.13 15.84
CA LYS A 315 4.70 31.11 16.81
C LYS A 315 4.27 30.81 18.25
N GLY A 316 3.16 30.10 18.43
CA GLY A 316 2.59 29.77 19.74
C GLY A 316 3.30 28.59 20.44
N ASP A 317 2.69 28.13 21.53
CA ASP A 317 3.17 26.96 22.29
C ASP A 317 2.63 25.66 21.68
N PRO A 318 3.48 24.65 21.43
CA PRO A 318 3.05 23.41 20.80
C PRO A 318 2.48 22.40 21.79
N ILE A 319 1.71 21.47 21.25
CA ILE A 319 1.44 20.20 21.93
C ILE A 319 2.71 19.36 21.85
N SER A 320 3.33 19.14 22.99
CA SER A 320 4.60 18.40 23.07
C SER A 320 4.42 16.95 22.63
N PHE A 321 5.26 16.49 21.71
CA PHE A 321 5.27 15.10 21.26
C PHE A 321 6.52 14.35 21.74
N ARG A 322 7.72 14.83 21.38
CA ARG A 322 9.00 14.17 21.74
C ARG A 322 10.05 15.20 22.13
N THR A 323 10.52 15.14 23.38
CA THR A 323 11.45 16.13 23.96
C THR A 323 12.56 15.49 24.78
N MET A 324 13.74 16.09 24.76
CA MET A 324 14.83 15.78 25.69
C MET A 324 15.59 17.07 26.03
N GLY A 325 15.93 17.26 27.31
CA GLY A 325 16.67 18.43 27.76
C GLY A 325 15.88 19.75 27.64
N ASN A 326 16.57 20.86 27.39
CA ASN A 326 15.94 22.19 27.35
C ASN A 326 16.46 23.01 26.16
N THR A 327 15.75 22.94 25.04
CA THR A 327 16.06 23.67 23.80
C THR A 327 16.00 25.18 24.00
N ALA A 328 14.95 25.70 24.65
CA ALA A 328 14.75 27.13 24.88
C ALA A 328 15.92 27.80 25.64
N LYS A 329 16.36 27.19 26.74
CA LYS A 329 17.51 27.67 27.53
C LYS A 329 18.81 27.60 26.73
N THR A 330 18.98 26.56 25.93
CA THR A 330 20.19 26.36 25.11
C THR A 330 20.25 27.40 24.01
N PHE A 331 19.13 27.63 23.31
CA PHE A 331 19.01 28.62 22.24
C PHE A 331 19.19 30.05 22.74
N ALA A 332 18.61 30.40 23.90
CA ALA A 332 18.73 31.73 24.48
C ALA A 332 20.17 32.13 24.84
N LYS A 333 21.03 31.16 25.19
CA LYS A 333 22.43 31.40 25.60
C LYS A 333 23.45 31.22 24.47
N ALA A 334 23.04 30.67 23.33
CA ALA A 334 23.95 30.29 22.28
C ALA A 334 24.30 31.44 21.33
N GLU A 335 25.57 31.55 20.98
CA GLU A 335 26.05 32.46 19.93
C GLU A 335 25.86 31.85 18.53
N ARG A 336 26.04 30.54 18.40
CA ARG A 336 25.90 29.81 17.12
C ARG A 336 24.51 29.19 16.97
N LYS A 337 23.51 30.04 16.81
CA LYS A 337 22.10 29.65 16.60
C LYS A 337 21.65 29.82 15.14
N VAL A 338 20.68 29.01 14.74
CA VAL A 338 20.00 29.04 13.43
C VAL A 338 18.50 28.93 13.66
N GLU A 339 17.72 29.72 12.94
CA GLU A 339 16.26 29.63 12.88
C GLU A 339 15.84 29.71 11.42
N ALA A 340 14.94 28.81 11.00
CA ALA A 340 14.43 28.76 9.63
C ALA A 340 12.97 28.29 9.62
N THR A 341 12.24 28.69 8.58
CA THR A 341 10.88 28.21 8.33
C THR A 341 10.83 27.51 6.98
N TYR A 342 10.17 26.36 6.92
CA TYR A 342 9.99 25.57 5.71
C TYR A 342 8.51 25.30 5.49
N GLU A 343 8.11 25.14 4.22
CA GLU A 343 6.72 24.88 3.86
C GLU A 343 6.66 23.81 2.76
N THR A 344 5.65 22.95 2.81
CA THR A 344 5.36 21.98 1.75
C THR A 344 3.93 22.15 1.23
N PRO A 345 3.71 22.02 -0.09
CA PRO A 345 2.38 22.15 -0.66
C PRO A 345 1.51 20.94 -0.30
N TYR A 346 0.18 21.13 -0.33
CA TYR A 346 -0.74 20.01 -0.54
C TYR A 346 -0.42 19.33 -1.86
N GLU A 347 -0.48 18.00 -1.93
CA GLU A 347 -0.05 17.26 -3.11
C GLU A 347 -1.04 16.16 -3.49
N SER A 348 -1.42 16.14 -4.77
CA SER A 348 -2.20 15.05 -5.35
C SER A 348 -1.32 13.83 -5.60
N HIS A 349 -1.88 12.62 -5.47
CA HIS A 349 -1.20 11.38 -5.84
C HIS A 349 -0.99 11.25 -7.35
N SER A 350 -1.88 11.86 -8.14
CA SER A 350 -1.78 11.96 -9.61
C SER A 350 -1.37 10.65 -10.28
N CYS A 351 -2.02 9.54 -9.90
CA CYS A 351 -1.74 8.22 -10.48
C CYS A 351 -1.93 8.27 -12.00
N MET A 352 -1.10 7.57 -12.79
CA MET A 352 -1.25 7.55 -14.25
C MET A 352 -2.62 7.02 -14.68
N GLU A 353 -3.09 5.97 -14.01
CA GLU A 353 -4.48 5.52 -14.11
C GLU A 353 -5.33 6.24 -13.04
N PRO A 354 -6.30 7.09 -13.45
CA PRO A 354 -7.24 7.73 -12.52
C PRO A 354 -8.05 6.71 -11.71
N LEU A 355 -8.65 7.18 -10.62
CA LEU A 355 -9.51 6.31 -9.81
C LEU A 355 -10.68 5.77 -10.61
N ASN A 356 -10.88 4.47 -10.47
CA ASN A 356 -11.97 3.76 -11.10
C ASN A 356 -12.26 2.48 -10.34
N CYS A 357 -13.50 2.01 -10.40
CA CYS A 357 -13.86 0.70 -9.88
C CYS A 357 -15.12 0.20 -10.57
N VAL A 358 -15.16 -1.11 -10.81
CA VAL A 358 -16.36 -1.82 -11.28
C VAL A 358 -17.03 -2.47 -10.08
N ALA A 359 -18.35 -2.25 -9.93
CA ALA A 359 -19.16 -2.95 -8.96
C ALA A 359 -20.37 -3.59 -9.62
N ASN A 360 -20.80 -4.73 -9.08
CA ASN A 360 -22.05 -5.40 -9.40
C ASN A 360 -22.74 -5.84 -8.10
N VAL A 361 -23.79 -5.12 -7.73
CA VAL A 361 -24.56 -5.38 -6.51
C VAL A 361 -25.91 -5.98 -6.88
N THR A 362 -26.25 -7.05 -6.17
CA THR A 362 -27.55 -7.73 -6.22
C THR A 362 -28.09 -7.85 -4.80
N ASP A 363 -29.29 -8.39 -4.64
CA ASP A 363 -29.91 -8.53 -3.32
C ASP A 363 -29.11 -9.44 -2.36
N ASP A 364 -28.31 -10.37 -2.89
CA ASP A 364 -27.63 -11.40 -2.08
C ASP A 364 -26.09 -11.38 -2.18
N LYS A 365 -25.51 -10.55 -3.05
CA LYS A 365 -24.05 -10.44 -3.23
C LYS A 365 -23.61 -9.08 -3.76
N CYS A 366 -22.36 -8.74 -3.44
CA CYS A 366 -21.63 -7.60 -3.98
C CYS A 366 -20.30 -8.08 -4.57
N GLU A 367 -20.05 -7.77 -5.84
CA GLU A 367 -18.79 -8.08 -6.51
C GLU A 367 -18.11 -6.78 -6.95
N ILE A 368 -16.81 -6.68 -6.72
CA ILE A 368 -15.99 -5.48 -6.94
C ILE A 368 -14.74 -5.90 -7.73
N TRP A 369 -14.38 -5.12 -8.75
CA TRP A 369 -13.13 -5.25 -9.50
C TRP A 369 -12.46 -3.89 -9.62
N GLY A 370 -11.15 -3.84 -9.41
CA GLY A 370 -10.45 -2.59 -9.65
C GLY A 370 -8.98 -2.56 -9.22
N PRO A 371 -8.35 -1.40 -9.42
CA PRO A 371 -6.93 -1.17 -9.17
C PRO A 371 -6.69 -0.97 -7.66
N ILE A 372 -6.90 -2.01 -6.86
CA ILE A 372 -7.06 -1.91 -5.41
C ILE A 372 -5.74 -2.18 -4.67
N GLN A 373 -5.40 -1.32 -3.69
CA GLN A 373 -4.22 -1.52 -2.84
C GLN A 373 -4.51 -2.29 -1.54
N GLY A 374 -5.73 -2.16 -0.98
CA GLY A 374 -6.17 -2.81 0.26
C GLY A 374 -7.51 -3.54 0.10
N PRO A 375 -7.53 -4.74 -0.51
CA PRO A 375 -8.78 -5.42 -0.84
C PRO A 375 -9.51 -5.98 0.39
N ASP A 376 -8.79 -6.33 1.45
CA ASP A 376 -9.34 -6.74 2.74
C ASP A 376 -10.07 -5.59 3.45
N TRP A 377 -9.51 -4.38 3.40
CA TRP A 377 -10.14 -3.17 3.95
C TRP A 377 -11.43 -2.82 3.23
N ILE A 378 -11.43 -2.87 1.89
CA ILE A 378 -12.64 -2.63 1.09
C ILE A 378 -13.71 -3.67 1.42
N GLN A 379 -13.36 -4.96 1.50
CA GLN A 379 -14.35 -5.98 1.86
C GLN A 379 -15.00 -5.66 3.21
N GLN A 380 -14.21 -5.33 4.23
CA GLN A 380 -14.70 -5.00 5.57
C GLN A 380 -15.61 -3.76 5.56
N ASN A 381 -15.17 -2.68 4.90
CA ASN A 381 -15.95 -1.44 4.76
C ASN A 381 -17.30 -1.70 4.08
N ILE A 382 -17.30 -2.41 2.95
CA ILE A 382 -18.52 -2.71 2.19
C ILE A 382 -19.46 -3.67 2.93
N CYS A 383 -18.93 -4.66 3.67
CA CYS A 383 -19.75 -5.50 4.55
C CYS A 383 -20.49 -4.64 5.59
N GLY A 384 -19.80 -3.67 6.20
CA GLY A 384 -20.38 -2.76 7.18
C GLY A 384 -21.50 -1.90 6.60
N HIS A 385 -21.34 -1.40 5.38
CA HIS A 385 -22.32 -0.54 4.70
C HIS A 385 -23.51 -1.30 4.11
N LEU A 386 -23.28 -2.45 3.50
CA LEU A 386 -24.36 -3.27 2.91
C LEU A 386 -25.03 -4.21 3.91
N LYS A 387 -24.46 -4.36 5.12
CA LYS A 387 -24.87 -5.37 6.11
C LYS A 387 -24.85 -6.79 5.54
N LEU A 388 -23.94 -7.04 4.61
CA LEU A 388 -23.68 -8.36 4.04
C LEU A 388 -22.54 -9.04 4.80
N PRO A 389 -22.57 -10.37 4.96
CA PRO A 389 -21.45 -11.09 5.54
C PRO A 389 -20.28 -11.19 4.53
N PRO A 390 -19.03 -11.34 4.98
CA PRO A 390 -17.84 -11.31 4.12
C PRO A 390 -17.86 -12.28 2.93
N GLU A 391 -18.47 -13.45 3.09
CA GLU A 391 -18.62 -14.46 2.03
C GLU A 391 -19.56 -14.05 0.88
N LYS A 392 -20.28 -12.93 1.03
CA LYS A 392 -21.13 -12.33 0.01
C LYS A 392 -20.52 -11.07 -0.64
N VAL A 393 -19.34 -10.64 -0.19
CA VAL A 393 -18.64 -9.47 -0.71
C VAL A 393 -17.30 -9.91 -1.34
N PHE A 394 -17.23 -9.89 -2.66
CA PHE A 394 -16.06 -10.35 -3.42
C PHE A 394 -15.28 -9.15 -3.94
N VAL A 395 -14.02 -9.01 -3.53
CA VAL A 395 -13.13 -7.93 -3.98
C VAL A 395 -12.02 -8.52 -4.84
N ASN A 396 -11.95 -8.15 -6.11
CA ASN A 396 -11.03 -8.72 -7.09
C ASN A 396 -10.05 -7.64 -7.56
N MET A 397 -8.75 -7.85 -7.33
CA MET A 397 -7.73 -6.93 -7.78
C MET A 397 -7.46 -7.08 -9.28
N THR A 398 -7.33 -5.96 -9.98
CA THR A 398 -6.67 -5.86 -11.30
C THR A 398 -5.21 -5.44 -11.10
N PHE A 399 -4.43 -5.33 -12.18
CA PHE A 399 -3.25 -4.47 -12.12
C PHE A 399 -3.67 -3.02 -11.86
N LEU A 400 -2.75 -2.19 -11.32
CA LEU A 400 -3.02 -0.78 -11.07
C LEU A 400 -1.94 0.15 -11.64
N GLY A 401 -2.38 1.24 -12.28
CA GLY A 401 -1.52 2.24 -12.91
C GLY A 401 -1.04 3.32 -11.92
N GLY A 402 -0.33 2.91 -10.87
CA GLY A 402 0.09 3.76 -9.75
C GLY A 402 -0.94 3.80 -8.63
N GLY A 403 -0.45 3.93 -7.39
CA GLY A 403 -1.28 3.92 -6.18
C GLY A 403 -0.87 5.00 -5.17
N PHE A 404 0.42 5.09 -4.83
CA PHE A 404 1.01 6.12 -3.96
C PHE A 404 0.32 6.33 -2.60
N GLY A 405 -0.52 5.37 -2.15
CA GLY A 405 -1.38 5.51 -0.97
C GLY A 405 -2.87 5.72 -1.34
N ARG A 406 -3.17 6.43 -2.43
CA ARG A 406 -4.55 6.80 -2.82
C ARG A 406 -5.46 5.60 -3.03
N LYS A 407 -4.96 4.55 -3.69
CA LYS A 407 -5.77 3.37 -4.07
C LYS A 407 -5.98 2.37 -2.94
N ALA A 408 -5.48 2.66 -1.74
CA ALA A 408 -5.84 1.94 -0.52
C ALA A 408 -7.09 2.53 0.16
N PHE A 409 -7.49 3.75 -0.21
CA PHE A 409 -8.70 4.37 0.33
C PHE A 409 -9.96 3.69 -0.21
N THR A 410 -10.99 3.61 0.62
CA THR A 410 -12.21 2.83 0.35
C THR A 410 -13.32 3.64 -0.31
N ASP A 411 -13.07 4.90 -0.62
CA ASP A 411 -14.07 5.85 -1.10
C ASP A 411 -14.57 5.56 -2.52
N TYR A 412 -13.66 5.34 -3.47
CA TYR A 412 -14.01 5.10 -4.86
C TYR A 412 -14.68 3.73 -5.11
N PRO A 413 -14.33 2.61 -4.41
CA PRO A 413 -15.08 1.37 -4.50
C PRO A 413 -16.45 1.49 -3.83
N TYR A 414 -16.55 2.19 -2.69
CA TYR A 414 -17.82 2.48 -2.04
C TYR A 414 -18.78 3.19 -2.99
N GLU A 415 -18.32 4.24 -3.67
CA GLU A 415 -19.14 4.99 -4.62
C GLU A 415 -19.65 4.10 -5.77
N ALA A 416 -18.79 3.23 -6.33
CA ALA A 416 -19.20 2.26 -7.35
C ALA A 416 -20.25 1.28 -6.84
N VAL A 417 -20.08 0.77 -5.62
CA VAL A 417 -21.03 -0.14 -4.97
C VAL A 417 -22.39 0.53 -4.78
N MET A 418 -22.42 1.76 -4.28
CA MET A 418 -23.68 2.48 -4.03
C MET A 418 -24.42 2.80 -5.33
N ILE A 419 -23.70 3.19 -6.40
CA ILE A 419 -24.32 3.42 -7.71
C ILE A 419 -24.85 2.11 -8.29
N SER A 420 -24.07 1.02 -8.24
CA SER A 420 -24.50 -0.29 -8.75
C SER A 420 -25.77 -0.78 -8.04
N LYS A 421 -25.83 -0.62 -6.72
CA LYS A 421 -26.98 -0.98 -5.89
C LYS A 421 -28.24 -0.23 -6.32
N GLU A 422 -28.13 1.07 -6.54
CA GLU A 422 -29.26 1.93 -6.90
C GLU A 422 -29.81 1.60 -8.30
N ILE A 423 -28.92 1.46 -9.29
CA ILE A 423 -29.33 1.20 -10.67
C ILE A 423 -29.63 -0.28 -10.97
N LYS A 424 -29.32 -1.18 -10.02
CA LYS A 424 -29.46 -2.65 -10.15
C LYS A 424 -28.76 -3.23 -11.38
N ALA A 425 -27.56 -2.73 -11.67
CA ALA A 425 -26.75 -3.17 -12.81
C ALA A 425 -25.25 -3.04 -12.51
N PRO A 426 -24.38 -3.79 -13.22
CA PRO A 426 -22.95 -3.58 -13.16
C PRO A 426 -22.57 -2.18 -13.66
N VAL A 427 -21.69 -1.48 -12.95
CA VAL A 427 -21.23 -0.14 -13.33
C VAL A 427 -19.74 0.02 -13.08
N GLN A 428 -19.05 0.66 -14.03
CA GLN A 428 -17.71 1.21 -13.82
C GLN A 428 -17.82 2.69 -13.46
N VAL A 429 -17.46 3.05 -12.23
CA VAL A 429 -17.24 4.45 -11.88
C VAL A 429 -15.85 4.85 -12.35
N VAL A 430 -15.76 5.99 -13.03
CA VAL A 430 -14.50 6.59 -13.48
C VAL A 430 -14.43 8.01 -12.97
N TRP A 431 -13.38 8.33 -12.23
CA TRP A 431 -13.03 9.70 -11.91
C TRP A 431 -12.28 10.29 -13.10
N THR A 432 -12.70 11.45 -13.59
CA THR A 432 -11.92 12.10 -14.64
C THR A 432 -10.60 12.60 -14.04
N ARG A 433 -9.62 12.93 -14.90
CA ARG A 433 -8.32 13.43 -14.41
C ARG A 433 -8.50 14.66 -13.52
N GLU A 434 -9.46 15.52 -13.87
CA GLU A 434 -9.79 16.71 -13.11
C GLU A 434 -10.34 16.34 -11.72
N ASP A 435 -11.24 15.37 -11.61
CA ASP A 435 -11.76 14.91 -10.31
C ASP A 435 -10.64 14.31 -9.45
N ASP A 436 -9.82 13.44 -10.04
CA ASP A 436 -8.69 12.77 -9.39
C ASP A 436 -7.68 13.76 -8.79
N MET A 437 -7.52 14.92 -9.43
CA MET A 437 -6.58 15.96 -9.00
C MET A 437 -7.19 17.03 -8.07
N THR A 438 -8.52 17.17 -8.00
CA THR A 438 -9.16 18.30 -7.31
C THR A 438 -9.97 17.91 -6.09
N ILE A 439 -10.36 16.65 -5.96
CA ILE A 439 -11.29 16.19 -4.90
C ILE A 439 -10.56 15.50 -3.75
N GLY A 440 -9.31 15.09 -3.97
CA GLY A 440 -8.48 14.46 -2.94
C GLY A 440 -8.91 13.03 -2.57
N PRO A 441 -8.52 12.56 -1.37
CA PRO A 441 -7.68 13.25 -0.39
C PRO A 441 -6.24 13.51 -0.88
N PHE A 442 -5.53 14.47 -0.27
CA PHE A 442 -4.19 14.95 -0.65
C PHE A 442 -3.10 14.61 0.38
N ARG A 443 -1.82 14.66 0.02
CA ARG A 443 -0.76 14.84 1.03
C ARG A 443 -1.03 16.15 1.78
N PRO A 444 -0.93 16.20 3.11
CA PRO A 444 -1.13 17.45 3.84
C PRO A 444 -0.05 18.47 3.45
N GLY A 445 -0.48 19.73 3.29
CA GLY A 445 0.42 20.88 3.28
C GLY A 445 0.84 21.25 4.70
N MET A 446 2.12 21.54 4.90
CA MET A 446 2.71 21.70 6.23
C MET A 446 3.59 22.95 6.30
N VAL A 447 3.70 23.54 7.49
CA VAL A 447 4.67 24.59 7.84
C VAL A 447 5.52 24.11 9.02
N TYR A 448 6.82 24.35 8.96
CA TYR A 448 7.80 23.94 9.95
C TYR A 448 8.57 25.16 10.43
N GLN A 449 8.60 25.43 11.74
CA GLN A 449 9.57 26.34 12.35
C GLN A 449 10.67 25.51 13.02
N CYS A 450 11.90 25.63 12.52
CA CYS A 450 13.06 24.93 13.03
C CYS A 450 14.00 25.89 13.76
N LYS A 451 14.49 25.47 14.93
CA LYS A 451 15.51 26.18 15.71
C LYS A 451 16.60 25.24 16.13
N GLY A 452 17.84 25.71 16.14
CA GLY A 452 18.97 24.87 16.47
C GLY A 452 20.18 25.64 16.91
N VAL A 453 21.05 24.93 17.62
CA VAL A 453 22.32 25.46 18.12
C VAL A 453 23.43 24.52 17.72
N VAL A 454 24.53 25.10 17.26
CA VAL A 454 25.79 24.39 17.03
C VAL A 454 26.73 24.63 18.21
N THR A 455 27.33 23.56 18.74
CA THR A 455 28.33 23.65 19.80
C THR A 455 29.66 24.19 19.28
N GLU A 456 30.58 24.55 20.18
CA GLU A 456 31.95 24.94 19.81
C GLU A 456 32.66 23.83 19.01
N GLY A 457 32.47 22.56 19.38
CA GLY A 457 32.97 21.40 18.65
C GLY A 457 32.29 21.14 17.29
N GLY A 458 31.37 22.00 16.86
CA GLY A 458 30.67 21.90 15.59
C GLY A 458 29.73 20.69 15.50
N ARG A 459 29.10 20.31 16.62
CA ARG A 459 28.02 19.30 16.70
C ARG A 459 26.68 20.00 16.94
N ILE A 460 25.57 19.32 16.71
CA ILE A 460 24.24 19.84 17.09
C ILE A 460 24.11 19.82 18.62
N GLY A 461 23.97 21.00 19.22
CA GLY A 461 23.74 21.22 20.65
C GLY A 461 22.27 21.32 21.01
N SER A 462 21.41 21.80 20.10
CA SER A 462 19.97 21.66 20.24
C SER A 462 19.26 21.60 18.89
N PHE A 463 18.10 20.93 18.84
CA PHE A 463 17.24 20.84 17.66
C PHE A 463 15.76 20.90 18.06
N GLU A 464 15.07 21.96 17.68
CA GLU A 464 13.66 22.17 17.95
C GLU A 464 12.88 22.29 16.63
N THR A 465 11.71 21.68 16.58
CA THR A 465 10.76 21.86 15.48
C THR A 465 9.35 22.02 16.03
N LYS A 466 8.68 23.07 15.58
CA LYS A 466 7.22 23.23 15.67
C LYS A 466 6.62 23.00 14.30
N ILE A 467 5.64 22.11 14.21
CA ILE A 467 5.06 21.64 12.94
C ILE A 467 3.60 22.01 12.94
N SER A 468 3.11 22.65 11.88
CA SER A 468 1.68 22.91 11.71
C SER A 468 1.18 22.31 10.39
N GLY A 469 0.08 21.58 10.48
CA GLY A 469 -0.62 21.00 9.35
C GLY A 469 -1.71 20.03 9.81
N GLN A 470 -2.41 19.42 8.86
CA GLN A 470 -3.52 18.52 9.18
C GLN A 470 -3.01 17.16 9.65
N ASN A 471 -3.53 16.68 10.78
CA ASN A 471 -3.31 15.32 11.24
C ASN A 471 -4.25 14.34 10.50
N MET A 472 -3.68 13.49 9.64
CA MET A 472 -4.40 12.49 8.86
C MET A 472 -5.20 11.47 9.70
N ASP A 473 -4.81 11.22 10.95
CA ASP A 473 -5.52 10.26 11.82
C ASP A 473 -6.75 10.88 12.51
N LEU A 474 -6.93 12.21 12.40
CA LEU A 474 -7.99 12.96 13.06
C LEU A 474 -9.02 13.52 12.07
N GLN A 475 -9.20 12.85 10.92
CA GLN A 475 -10.08 13.29 9.84
C GLN A 475 -11.56 13.00 10.08
N ASN A 476 -11.87 11.99 10.90
CA ASN A 476 -13.24 11.59 11.20
C ASN A 476 -13.95 12.66 12.08
N PRO A 477 -15.28 12.87 11.96
CA PRO A 477 -16.00 13.90 12.72
C PRO A 477 -15.91 13.79 14.25
N GLY A 478 -15.72 12.58 14.78
CA GLY A 478 -15.62 12.31 16.22
C GLY A 478 -14.20 12.30 16.78
N ALA A 479 -13.19 12.66 15.97
CA ALA A 479 -11.80 12.63 16.41
C ALA A 479 -11.48 13.76 17.40
N ASP A 480 -10.61 13.49 18.37
CA ASP A 480 -10.07 14.51 19.27
C ASP A 480 -9.02 15.35 18.54
N LYS A 481 -9.45 16.51 18.03
CA LYS A 481 -8.62 17.47 17.29
C LYS A 481 -7.52 18.14 18.13
N SER A 482 -7.47 17.88 19.44
CA SER A 482 -6.42 18.38 20.34
C SER A 482 -5.25 17.41 20.52
N ALA A 483 -5.33 16.21 19.96
CA ALA A 483 -4.23 15.25 20.00
C ALA A 483 -3.10 15.65 19.03
N TYR A 484 -1.85 15.43 19.47
CA TYR A 484 -0.69 15.63 18.61
C TYR A 484 -0.64 14.61 17.46
N ASN A 485 0.03 14.98 16.37
CA ASN A 485 0.39 14.08 15.30
C ASN A 485 1.58 13.19 15.65
N GLY A 486 1.33 11.90 15.88
CA GLY A 486 2.38 10.93 16.24
C GLY A 486 3.42 10.65 15.14
N SER A 487 3.20 11.15 13.93
CA SER A 487 4.11 11.02 12.81
C SER A 487 4.98 12.26 12.55
N ASP A 488 4.92 13.27 13.43
CA ASP A 488 5.68 14.52 13.28
C ASP A 488 7.20 14.33 13.31
N THR A 489 7.70 13.23 13.87
CA THR A 489 9.13 12.89 13.85
C THR A 489 9.53 11.96 12.71
N GLU A 490 8.59 11.53 11.85
CA GLU A 490 8.91 10.66 10.72
C GLU A 490 9.96 11.32 9.82
N GLY A 491 10.97 10.54 9.42
CA GLY A 491 12.10 11.04 8.62
C GLY A 491 13.24 11.65 9.44
N PHE A 492 13.05 11.94 10.74
CA PHE A 492 14.16 12.30 11.63
C PHE A 492 14.84 11.04 12.16
N LEU A 493 16.14 10.92 11.94
CA LEU A 493 16.88 9.68 12.18
C LEU A 493 17.12 9.43 13.67
N GLU A 494 16.99 8.16 14.10
CA GLU A 494 17.21 7.78 15.51
C GLU A 494 18.64 8.09 15.99
N GLY A 495 19.63 8.07 15.09
CA GLY A 495 20.99 8.52 15.41
C GLY A 495 21.06 9.97 15.93
N TYR A 496 20.21 10.87 15.42
CA TYR A 496 20.11 12.23 15.93
C TYR A 496 19.48 12.27 17.31
N PHE A 497 18.38 11.54 17.54
CA PHE A 497 17.78 11.44 18.88
C PHE A 497 18.76 10.91 19.93
N ASN A 498 19.65 9.99 19.54
CA ASN A 498 20.64 9.40 20.44
C ASN A 498 21.84 10.31 20.73
N SER A 499 22.12 11.29 19.87
CA SER A 499 23.38 12.06 19.92
C SER A 499 23.20 13.56 20.19
N ILE A 500 21.99 14.11 20.00
CA ILE A 500 21.67 15.51 20.28
C ILE A 500 21.23 15.64 21.74
N PRO A 501 21.88 16.46 22.59
CA PRO A 501 21.57 16.50 24.02
C PRO A 501 20.25 17.21 24.35
N HIS A 502 19.78 18.10 23.47
CA HIS A 502 18.57 18.88 23.66
C HIS A 502 17.71 18.87 22.39
N TYR A 503 16.53 18.30 22.43
CA TYR A 503 15.60 18.36 21.31
C TYR A 503 14.15 18.55 21.74
N SER A 504 13.34 19.11 20.85
CA SER A 504 11.91 19.32 21.09
C SER A 504 11.14 19.25 19.77
N PHE A 505 10.18 18.34 19.68
CA PHE A 505 9.25 18.21 18.56
C PHE A 505 7.84 18.45 19.09
N GLY A 506 7.14 19.40 18.48
CA GLY A 506 5.82 19.79 18.91
C GLY A 506 4.87 20.05 17.74
N ASP A 507 3.63 19.61 17.91
CA ASP A 507 2.56 19.74 16.94
C ASP A 507 1.75 21.02 17.20
N MET A 508 1.33 21.67 16.13
CA MET A 508 0.45 22.84 16.09
C MET A 508 -0.75 22.49 15.20
N PRO A 509 -1.77 21.79 15.74
CA PRO A 509 -2.84 21.23 14.94
C PRO A 509 -3.55 22.24 14.05
N LEU A 510 -3.74 21.87 12.79
CA LEU A 510 -4.59 22.62 11.85
C LEU A 510 -5.87 21.81 11.58
N ASP A 511 -7.02 22.40 11.90
CA ASP A 511 -8.30 21.91 11.38
C ASP A 511 -8.63 22.62 10.06
N SER A 512 -9.05 21.82 9.07
CA SER A 512 -9.29 22.24 7.70
C SER A 512 -10.26 21.26 7.01
N PRO A 513 -11.15 21.74 6.13
CA PRO A 513 -12.07 20.88 5.39
C PRO A 513 -11.42 20.11 4.24
N VAL A 514 -10.16 20.42 3.89
CA VAL A 514 -9.42 19.74 2.82
C VAL A 514 -9.15 18.30 3.25
N PRO A 515 -9.56 17.30 2.48
CA PRO A 515 -9.27 15.92 2.85
C PRO A 515 -7.80 15.61 2.62
N VAL A 516 -7.11 15.10 3.65
CA VAL A 516 -5.72 14.64 3.59
C VAL A 516 -5.59 13.14 3.85
N MET A 517 -4.59 12.51 3.23
CA MET A 517 -4.28 11.10 3.43
C MET A 517 -2.83 10.77 3.08
N TRP A 518 -2.43 9.53 3.38
CA TRP A 518 -1.09 9.04 3.09
C TRP A 518 -0.75 9.23 1.62
N TRP A 519 0.34 9.94 1.37
CA TRP A 519 1.04 9.98 0.09
C TRP A 519 2.31 9.13 0.20
N ARG A 520 3.01 8.85 -0.90
CA ARG A 520 4.16 7.92 -0.87
C ARG A 520 5.18 8.37 0.18
N SER A 521 5.46 7.50 1.16
CA SER A 521 6.30 7.77 2.34
C SER A 521 5.66 8.60 3.47
N VAL A 522 4.32 8.68 3.51
CA VAL A 522 3.51 9.24 4.61
C VAL A 522 4.05 10.61 5.04
N TYR A 523 4.35 10.85 6.32
CA TYR A 523 4.88 12.15 6.75
C TYR A 523 6.38 12.28 6.52
N ALA A 524 7.14 11.18 6.48
CA ALA A 524 8.56 11.25 6.10
C ALA A 524 8.76 11.95 4.74
N SER A 525 7.80 11.85 3.81
CA SER A 525 7.85 12.56 2.52
C SER A 525 7.87 14.09 2.63
N THR A 526 7.21 14.65 3.64
CA THR A 526 7.11 16.10 3.85
C THR A 526 8.10 16.58 4.91
N ASN A 527 8.25 15.82 6.00
CA ASN A 527 9.12 16.17 7.12
C ASN A 527 10.60 16.10 6.74
N ALA A 528 11.02 15.13 5.90
CA ALA A 528 12.42 15.01 5.50
C ALA A 528 12.93 16.26 4.79
N PHE A 529 12.09 16.96 4.03
CA PHE A 529 12.47 18.24 3.40
C PHE A 529 12.89 19.27 4.45
N ALA A 530 12.05 19.52 5.47
CA ALA A 530 12.36 20.50 6.52
C ALA A 530 13.56 20.05 7.37
N PHE A 531 13.63 18.78 7.76
CA PHE A 531 14.69 18.27 8.61
C PHE A 531 16.05 18.26 7.93
N GLU A 532 16.16 17.73 6.72
CA GLU A 532 17.44 17.65 6.01
C GLU A 532 17.91 19.03 5.53
N SER A 533 16.97 19.92 5.14
CA SER A 533 17.34 21.32 4.83
C SER A 533 17.88 22.03 6.07
N PHE A 534 17.25 21.85 7.23
CA PHE A 534 17.73 22.48 8.46
C PHE A 534 19.05 21.90 8.95
N LEU A 535 19.29 20.60 8.74
CA LEU A 535 20.59 19.98 8.99
C LEU A 535 21.70 20.57 8.13
N ASP A 536 21.42 20.94 6.87
CA ASP A 536 22.37 21.65 6.02
C ASP A 536 22.65 23.08 6.52
N GLU A 537 21.64 23.83 6.96
CA GLU A 537 21.84 25.15 7.58
C GLU A 537 22.71 25.06 8.85
N LEU A 538 22.49 24.02 9.67
CA LEU A 538 23.32 23.75 10.84
C LEU A 538 24.75 23.36 10.43
N ALA A 539 24.94 22.60 9.35
CA ALA A 539 26.27 22.26 8.83
C ALA A 539 27.02 23.51 8.35
N VAL A 540 26.33 24.41 7.64
CA VAL A 540 26.88 25.72 7.22
C VAL A 540 27.26 26.54 8.45
N LYS A 541 26.37 26.65 9.45
CA LYS A 541 26.67 27.36 10.71
C LYS A 541 27.82 26.72 11.48
N ALA A 542 27.99 25.41 11.36
CA ALA A 542 29.10 24.65 11.92
C ALA A 542 30.42 24.83 11.15
N GLU A 543 30.37 25.39 9.93
CA GLU A 543 31.48 25.45 8.98
C GLU A 543 32.03 24.06 8.65
N LYS A 544 31.13 23.08 8.48
CA LYS A 544 31.48 21.69 8.18
C LYS A 544 30.87 21.22 6.87
N ASP A 545 31.56 20.29 6.21
CA ASP A 545 31.01 19.56 5.08
C ASP A 545 29.69 18.86 5.48
N PRO A 546 28.61 18.97 4.70
CA PRO A 546 27.30 18.41 5.06
C PRO A 546 27.29 16.90 5.34
N LEU A 547 28.12 16.11 4.65
CA LEU A 547 28.25 14.69 4.94
C LEU A 547 29.02 14.48 6.24
N ASP A 548 30.17 15.13 6.40
CA ASP A 548 30.98 15.01 7.63
C ASP A 548 30.26 15.55 8.87
N PHE A 549 29.33 16.50 8.70
CA PHE A 549 28.44 16.97 9.76
C PHE A 549 27.46 15.87 10.21
N ARG A 550 26.78 15.21 9.26
CA ARG A 550 25.87 14.09 9.56
C ARG A 550 26.62 12.90 10.17
N ARG A 551 27.83 12.60 9.70
CA ARG A 551 28.68 11.52 10.22
C ARG A 551 28.91 11.63 11.74
N GLN A 552 28.93 12.83 12.30
CA GLN A 552 29.15 12.99 13.74
C GLN A 552 28.01 12.44 14.60
N HIS A 553 26.83 12.27 14.02
CA HIS A 553 25.58 11.94 14.72
C HIS A 553 25.03 10.55 14.40
N LEU A 554 25.42 9.96 13.26
CA LEU A 554 24.80 8.73 12.76
C LEU A 554 25.64 7.48 13.01
N GLY A 555 24.97 6.36 13.28
CA GLY A 555 25.61 5.06 13.55
C GLY A 555 26.17 4.36 12.31
N GLU A 556 26.82 3.21 12.53
CA GLU A 556 27.59 2.45 11.53
C GLU A 556 26.89 2.26 10.18
N ARG A 557 25.62 1.83 10.18
CA ARG A 557 24.86 1.57 8.94
C ARG A 557 24.71 2.82 8.06
N TYR A 558 24.58 4.01 8.67
CA TYR A 558 24.52 5.26 7.93
C TYR A 558 25.92 5.71 7.48
N GLN A 559 26.97 5.42 8.25
CA GLN A 559 28.35 5.70 7.81
C GLN A 559 28.66 4.96 6.50
N LEU A 560 28.29 3.68 6.41
CA LEU A 560 28.44 2.89 5.18
C LEU A 560 27.65 3.48 4.01
N LEU A 561 26.45 4.03 4.27
CA LEU A 561 25.68 4.75 3.26
C LEU A 561 26.41 6.03 2.82
N ILE A 562 26.93 6.82 3.76
CA ILE A 562 27.66 8.05 3.45
C ILE A 562 28.91 7.74 2.64
N ASP A 563 29.70 6.72 3.00
CA ASP A 563 30.85 6.26 2.22
C ASP A 563 30.43 5.94 0.78
N LYS A 564 29.29 5.28 0.62
CA LYS A 564 28.75 4.94 -0.70
C LYS A 564 28.30 6.18 -1.48
N LEU A 565 27.66 7.14 -0.82
CA LEU A 565 27.27 8.42 -1.43
C LEU A 565 28.49 9.19 -1.90
N GLU A 566 29.54 9.29 -1.08
CA GLU A 566 30.79 9.97 -1.45
C GLU A 566 31.43 9.33 -2.68
N ALA A 567 31.53 8.00 -2.70
CA ALA A 567 32.11 7.25 -3.80
C ALA A 567 31.32 7.39 -5.10
N VAL A 568 29.99 7.22 -5.06
CA VAL A 568 29.14 7.26 -6.27
C VAL A 568 28.98 8.69 -6.80
N SER A 569 28.91 9.67 -5.90
CA SER A 569 28.78 11.08 -6.31
C SER A 569 30.12 11.74 -6.61
N ASN A 570 31.27 11.12 -6.32
CA ASN A 570 32.57 11.78 -6.40
C ASN A 570 32.63 13.06 -5.54
N TRP A 571 32.01 13.01 -4.35
CA TRP A 571 31.71 14.15 -3.47
C TRP A 571 32.92 15.04 -3.18
N LYS A 572 34.08 14.43 -2.94
CA LYS A 572 35.31 15.13 -2.56
C LYS A 572 36.03 15.79 -3.76
N ALA A 573 35.63 15.49 -4.99
CA ALA A 573 36.21 16.07 -6.20
C ALA A 573 35.37 17.22 -6.81
N ARG A 574 34.35 17.69 -6.09
CA ARG A 574 33.49 18.81 -6.52
C ARG A 574 34.28 20.08 -6.76
N LYS A 575 33.95 20.81 -7.83
CA LYS A 575 34.64 22.05 -8.22
C LYS A 575 33.94 23.28 -7.66
N LYS A 576 34.63 24.44 -7.68
CA LYS A 576 34.13 25.71 -7.16
C LYS A 576 32.80 26.20 -7.80
N ASN A 577 32.51 25.79 -9.04
CA ASN A 577 31.29 26.16 -9.77
C ASN A 577 30.21 25.05 -9.77
N GLU A 578 30.41 23.99 -8.98
CA GLU A 578 29.44 22.91 -8.83
C GLU A 578 28.80 22.98 -7.44
N GLY A 579 27.47 22.83 -7.39
CA GLY A 579 26.69 22.68 -6.16
C GLY A 579 26.34 21.21 -5.94
N TYR A 580 26.59 20.71 -4.74
CA TYR A 580 26.23 19.35 -4.35
C TYR A 580 25.31 19.45 -3.13
N GLY A 581 24.06 19.00 -3.27
CA GLY A 581 23.10 18.88 -2.19
C GLY A 581 23.01 17.43 -1.72
N VAL A 582 22.73 17.21 -0.44
CA VAL A 582 22.60 15.86 0.12
C VAL A 582 21.43 15.77 1.10
N ALA A 583 20.76 14.62 1.09
CA ALA A 583 19.75 14.28 2.08
C ALA A 583 19.88 12.80 2.47
N ILE A 584 19.72 12.49 3.75
CA ILE A 584 19.69 11.13 4.27
C ILE A 584 18.44 10.97 5.13
N THR A 585 17.55 10.06 4.73
CA THR A 585 16.31 9.80 5.47
C THR A 585 16.09 8.32 5.66
N GLU A 586 15.21 7.98 6.60
CA GLU A 586 14.76 6.62 6.84
C GLU A 586 13.26 6.59 6.97
N CYS A 587 12.63 5.67 6.24
CA CYS A 587 11.22 5.40 6.36
C CYS A 587 11.01 3.87 6.33
N PHE A 588 10.24 3.34 7.28
CA PHE A 588 9.93 1.91 7.40
C PHE A 588 11.17 0.99 7.39
N SER A 589 12.23 1.37 8.12
CA SER A 589 13.52 0.65 8.23
C SER A 589 14.38 0.62 6.95
N SER A 590 13.93 1.31 5.90
CA SER A 590 14.68 1.54 4.67
C SER A 590 15.38 2.89 4.74
N ILE A 591 16.71 2.85 4.72
CA ILE A 591 17.55 4.06 4.71
C ILE A 591 17.80 4.42 3.25
N VAL A 592 17.58 5.70 2.92
CA VAL A 592 17.82 6.28 1.60
C VAL A 592 18.76 7.46 1.76
N GLY A 593 19.70 7.58 0.83
CA GLY A 593 20.58 8.73 0.72
C GLY A 593 20.59 9.20 -0.72
N GLU A 594 20.50 10.50 -0.92
CA GLU A 594 20.50 11.12 -2.25
C GLU A 594 21.52 12.25 -2.31
N VAL A 595 22.24 12.33 -3.43
CA VAL A 595 23.09 13.48 -3.77
C VAL A 595 22.59 14.08 -5.08
N VAL A 596 22.25 15.36 -5.04
CA VAL A 596 21.90 16.14 -6.24
C VAL A 596 23.10 16.98 -6.62
N LYS A 597 23.49 16.92 -7.89
CA LYS A 597 24.54 17.76 -8.46
C LYS A 597 23.90 18.81 -9.36
N VAL A 598 24.27 20.06 -9.14
CA VAL A 598 23.90 21.18 -10.00
C VAL A 598 25.17 21.89 -10.43
N SER A 599 25.21 22.34 -11.67
CA SER A 599 26.26 23.24 -12.17
C SER A 599 25.58 24.49 -12.69
N ARG A 600 26.20 25.64 -12.47
CA ARG A 600 25.87 26.82 -13.26
C ARG A 600 26.64 26.72 -14.57
N ASP A 601 25.95 26.88 -15.70
CA ASP A 601 26.63 27.14 -16.96
C ASP A 601 27.49 28.39 -16.77
N ALA A 602 28.77 28.28 -17.16
CA ALA A 602 29.80 29.28 -16.90
C ALA A 602 29.63 30.51 -17.79
#